data_AF-A0A7X6SUY2-F1
#
_entry.id   AF-A0A7X6SUY2-F1
#
_cell.length_a   1.000
_cell.length_b   1.000
_cell.length_c   1.000
_cell.angle_alpha   90.00
_cell.angle_beta   90.00
_cell.angle_gamma   90.00
#
_symmetry.space_group_name_H-M   'P 1'
#
loop_
_entity.id
_entity.type
_entity.pdbx_description
1 polymer ?
#
loop_
_entity_poly.entity_id
_entity_poly.type
_entity_poly.pdbx_seq_one_letter_code
_entity_poly.pdbx_strand_id
1 'polypeptide(L)'
;DGTVSNFQQASCEGEHRFEVSARENLATYPSSEFGRNAPMPDLTRQAQLREELCQSPTLRYLGGRFDPVGRYSIAPILPPAEAWAAGDRTMLCGVQSTDASGVPLLTTGAAAEQDQAVVAQPGECVFVDDSRSLRLVDCAENHHLETTSIVDLGAVFPEGTPSVEDQDRHLQEACTQAAIDYLDGEENLYQSTLQPYWGTLGQASWIGGSRSVNCSLFHVNADGGFANLNGTARAGREALLIDGQPPAEQPPRNPLREQPVP
;
A
#
# COMPACT_ATOMS: atom_id res chain seq x y z
N ASP A 1 7.22 21.35 -7.36
CA ASP A 1 5.97 22.07 -7.68
C ASP A 1 4.92 21.17 -8.34
N GLY A 2 5.24 19.92 -8.68
CA GLY A 2 4.24 18.93 -9.15
C GLY A 2 3.76 19.15 -10.58
N THR A 3 4.48 19.96 -11.37
CA THR A 3 4.14 20.25 -12.75
C THR A 3 4.44 19.04 -13.66
N VAL A 4 3.42 18.22 -13.91
CA VAL A 4 3.49 17.12 -14.89
C VAL A 4 3.27 17.69 -16.30
N SER A 5 4.19 17.38 -17.21
CA SER A 5 4.14 17.80 -18.63
C SER A 5 4.49 16.63 -19.55
N ASN A 6 4.30 16.80 -20.86
CA ASN A 6 4.60 15.78 -21.87
C ASN A 6 3.83 14.45 -21.69
N PHE A 7 2.53 14.54 -21.43
CA PHE A 7 1.68 13.35 -21.37
C PHE A 7 1.80 12.52 -22.65
N GLN A 8 2.07 11.24 -22.48
CA GLN A 8 2.05 10.24 -23.54
C GLN A 8 1.00 9.19 -23.20
N GLN A 9 0.33 8.69 -24.23
CA GLN A 9 -0.56 7.55 -24.05
C GLN A 9 0.27 6.27 -24.02
N ALA A 10 0.04 5.44 -23.01
CA ALA A 10 0.63 4.12 -22.89
C ALA A 10 -0.49 3.06 -22.81
N SER A 11 -0.18 1.82 -23.18
CA SER A 11 -1.04 0.67 -22.86
C SER A 11 -0.98 0.41 -21.36
N CYS A 12 -2.09 -0.03 -20.76
CA CYS A 12 -2.08 -0.49 -19.37
C CYS A 12 -1.18 -1.72 -19.19
N GLU A 13 -0.91 -2.49 -20.26
CA GLU A 13 0.03 -3.62 -20.24
C GLU A 13 1.49 -3.19 -20.06
N GLY A 14 1.81 -1.90 -20.30
CA GLY A 14 3.13 -1.33 -20.08
C GLY A 14 3.17 -0.41 -18.86
N GLU A 15 4.35 0.14 -18.58
CA GLU A 15 4.52 1.12 -17.51
C GLU A 15 3.72 2.41 -17.78
N HIS A 16 2.93 2.81 -16.80
CA HIS A 16 2.17 4.06 -16.81
C HIS A 16 1.99 4.60 -15.39
N ARG A 17 1.49 5.82 -15.23
CA ARG A 17 1.27 6.44 -13.89
C ARG A 17 -0.17 6.80 -13.60
N PHE A 18 -1.02 6.78 -14.63
CA PHE A 18 -2.39 7.23 -14.54
C PHE A 18 -3.25 6.49 -15.57
N GLU A 19 -4.40 6.02 -15.15
CA GLU A 19 -5.38 5.36 -16.00
C GLU A 19 -6.61 6.26 -16.16
N VAL A 20 -6.86 6.72 -17.38
CA VAL A 20 -7.96 7.65 -17.68
C VAL A 20 -9.29 6.89 -17.70
N SER A 21 -10.20 7.25 -16.79
CA SER A 21 -11.56 6.71 -16.72
C SER A 21 -12.59 7.54 -17.48
N ALA A 22 -12.36 8.87 -17.58
CA ALA A 22 -13.21 9.78 -18.33
C ALA A 22 -12.46 11.04 -18.77
N ARG A 23 -13.03 11.71 -19.78
CA ARG A 23 -12.60 13.04 -20.24
C ARG A 23 -13.76 14.00 -20.05
N GLU A 24 -13.64 14.90 -19.09
CA GLU A 24 -14.63 15.90 -18.77
C GLU A 24 -14.31 17.21 -19.49
N ASN A 25 -15.31 17.80 -20.15
CA ASN A 25 -15.16 19.11 -20.76
C ASN A 25 -15.71 20.17 -19.81
N LEU A 26 -14.83 20.86 -19.07
CA LEU A 26 -15.27 21.86 -18.10
C LEU A 26 -15.99 23.06 -18.75
N ALA A 27 -15.82 23.28 -20.06
CA ALA A 27 -16.51 24.35 -20.79
C ALA A 27 -18.03 24.09 -20.96
N THR A 28 -18.52 22.87 -20.73
CA THR A 28 -19.96 22.55 -20.84
C THR A 28 -20.75 22.94 -19.59
N TYR A 29 -20.08 23.25 -18.48
CA TYR A 29 -20.75 23.67 -17.25
C TYR A 29 -21.07 25.17 -17.35
N PRO A 30 -22.33 25.59 -17.08
CA PRO A 30 -22.80 26.95 -17.37
C PRO A 30 -22.25 28.05 -16.44
N SER A 31 -21.10 27.85 -15.81
CA SER A 31 -20.49 28.79 -14.88
C SER A 31 -19.38 29.61 -15.55
N SER A 32 -19.18 30.85 -15.09
CA SER A 32 -18.01 31.66 -15.46
C SER A 32 -16.69 31.08 -14.93
N GLU A 33 -16.78 30.10 -14.04
CA GLU A 33 -15.67 29.44 -13.35
C GLU A 33 -14.63 28.83 -14.30
N PHE A 34 -15.08 28.28 -15.44
CA PHE A 34 -14.19 27.69 -16.45
C PHE A 34 -14.19 28.49 -17.76
N GLY A 35 -14.62 29.75 -17.71
CA GLY A 35 -14.66 30.63 -18.86
C GLY A 35 -13.27 30.86 -19.50
N ARG A 36 -13.26 31.47 -20.68
CA ARG A 36 -12.04 31.69 -21.49
C ARG A 36 -10.87 32.33 -20.71
N ASN A 37 -11.17 33.28 -19.85
CA ASN A 37 -10.18 34.03 -19.06
C ASN A 37 -10.10 33.58 -17.60
N ALA A 38 -10.76 32.48 -17.23
CA ALA A 38 -10.74 31.99 -15.87
C ALA A 38 -9.35 31.44 -15.51
N PRO A 39 -8.87 31.67 -14.28
CA PRO A 39 -7.65 31.02 -13.81
C PRO A 39 -7.84 29.50 -13.73
N MET A 40 -6.75 28.75 -13.72
CA MET A 40 -6.81 27.33 -13.42
C MET A 40 -7.34 27.11 -11.99
N PRO A 41 -8.16 26.07 -11.76
CA PRO A 41 -8.53 25.65 -10.42
C PRO A 41 -7.31 25.38 -9.54
N ASP A 42 -7.31 25.93 -8.33
CA ASP A 42 -6.32 25.58 -7.31
C ASP A 42 -6.51 24.15 -6.78
N LEU A 43 -5.61 23.69 -5.91
CA LEU A 43 -5.67 22.32 -5.38
C LEU A 43 -6.97 22.03 -4.62
N THR A 44 -7.50 23.02 -3.91
CA THR A 44 -8.77 22.89 -3.18
C THR A 44 -9.92 22.65 -4.15
N ARG A 45 -9.99 23.42 -5.25
CA ARG A 45 -11.05 23.25 -6.23
C ARG A 45 -10.86 21.98 -7.06
N GLN A 46 -9.62 21.58 -7.36
CA GLN A 46 -9.34 20.29 -7.99
C GLN A 46 -9.83 19.12 -7.13
N ALA A 47 -9.65 19.19 -5.80
CA ALA A 47 -10.19 18.18 -4.88
C ALA A 47 -11.73 18.14 -4.94
N GLN A 48 -12.42 19.27 -5.06
CA GLN A 48 -13.88 19.29 -5.22
C GLN A 48 -14.32 18.72 -6.59
N LEU A 49 -13.63 19.10 -7.68
CA LEU A 49 -13.89 18.57 -9.02
C LEU A 49 -13.70 17.06 -9.09
N ARG A 50 -12.73 16.51 -8.34
CA ARG A 50 -12.55 15.07 -8.19
C ARG A 50 -13.83 14.40 -7.66
N GLU A 51 -14.38 14.92 -6.56
CA GLU A 51 -15.59 14.35 -5.95
C GLU A 51 -16.81 14.56 -6.86
N GLU A 52 -16.96 15.75 -7.44
CA GLU A 52 -18.11 16.13 -8.26
C GLU A 52 -18.17 15.36 -9.59
N LEU A 53 -17.02 15.22 -10.26
CA LEU A 53 -16.97 14.78 -11.66
C LEU A 53 -16.22 13.46 -11.85
N CYS A 54 -15.16 13.20 -11.09
CA CYS A 54 -14.29 12.05 -11.35
C CYS A 54 -14.67 10.77 -10.59
N GLN A 55 -15.35 10.87 -9.45
CA GLN A 55 -15.65 9.71 -8.61
C GLN A 55 -16.51 8.68 -9.34
N SER A 56 -17.66 9.11 -9.88
CA SER A 56 -18.60 8.22 -10.58
C SER A 56 -18.02 7.52 -11.81
N PRO A 57 -17.37 8.19 -12.78
CA PRO A 57 -16.77 7.51 -13.93
C PRO A 57 -15.62 6.57 -13.53
N THR A 58 -14.81 6.95 -12.53
CA THR A 58 -13.70 6.11 -12.08
C THR A 58 -14.19 4.86 -11.36
N LEU A 59 -15.24 4.95 -10.53
CA LEU A 59 -15.87 3.77 -9.95
C LEU A 59 -16.44 2.84 -11.02
N ARG A 60 -17.03 3.36 -12.10
CA ARG A 60 -17.47 2.53 -13.23
C ARG A 60 -16.30 1.82 -13.91
N TYR A 61 -15.19 2.52 -14.12
CA TYR A 61 -13.96 1.94 -14.67
C TYR A 61 -13.43 0.78 -13.81
N LEU A 62 -13.42 0.96 -12.49
CA LEU A 62 -12.99 -0.07 -11.53
C LEU A 62 -14.05 -1.16 -11.25
N GLY A 63 -15.11 -1.25 -12.05
CA GLY A 63 -16.16 -2.26 -11.87
C GLY A 63 -16.93 -2.14 -10.54
N GLY A 64 -17.01 -0.92 -9.98
CA GLY A 64 -17.64 -0.63 -8.69
C GLY A 64 -16.79 -0.93 -7.47
N ARG A 65 -15.52 -1.35 -7.65
CA ARG A 65 -14.59 -1.70 -6.58
C ARG A 65 -13.61 -0.56 -6.35
N PHE A 66 -13.62 0.04 -5.18
CA PHE A 66 -12.61 1.02 -4.79
C PHE A 66 -12.38 0.94 -3.29
N ASP A 67 -11.16 0.61 -2.89
CA ASP A 67 -10.75 0.63 -1.50
C ASP A 67 -10.35 2.06 -1.11
N PRO A 68 -11.10 2.75 -0.23
CA PRO A 68 -10.80 4.12 0.15
C PRO A 68 -9.47 4.27 0.91
N VAL A 69 -8.91 3.17 1.42
CA VAL A 69 -7.60 3.12 2.09
C VAL A 69 -6.61 2.23 1.33
N GLY A 70 -6.92 1.91 0.07
CA GLY A 70 -6.10 1.07 -0.78
C GLY A 70 -4.99 1.81 -1.52
N ARG A 71 -4.30 1.07 -2.38
CA ARG A 71 -3.17 1.49 -3.20
C ARG A 71 -3.49 2.60 -4.18
N TYR A 72 -4.75 2.69 -4.59
CA TYR A 72 -5.20 3.57 -5.67
C TYR A 72 -6.00 4.76 -5.14
N SER A 73 -5.78 5.92 -5.74
CA SER A 73 -6.53 7.15 -5.50
C SER A 73 -7.14 7.66 -6.80
N ILE A 74 -8.33 8.24 -6.69
CA ILE A 74 -8.97 8.96 -7.80
C ILE A 74 -8.31 10.33 -7.89
N ALA A 75 -7.95 10.77 -9.08
CA ALA A 75 -7.39 12.11 -9.28
C ALA A 75 -7.86 12.74 -10.60
N PRO A 76 -8.05 14.07 -10.62
CA PRO A 76 -8.20 14.83 -11.85
C PRO A 76 -6.83 15.25 -12.37
N ILE A 77 -6.67 15.28 -13.70
CA ILE A 77 -5.56 15.97 -14.38
C ILE A 77 -6.16 17.09 -15.21
N LEU A 78 -5.79 18.33 -14.87
CA LEU A 78 -6.11 19.50 -15.68
C LEU A 78 -5.15 19.64 -16.87
N PRO A 79 -5.56 20.35 -17.94
CA PRO A 79 -4.63 20.73 -19.00
C PRO A 79 -3.43 21.49 -18.43
N PRO A 80 -2.23 21.35 -19.03
CA PRO A 80 -1.11 22.22 -18.71
C PRO A 80 -1.47 23.69 -18.85
N ALA A 81 -0.81 24.57 -18.08
CA ALA A 81 -1.15 26.00 -18.01
C ALA A 81 -1.20 26.71 -19.38
N GLU A 82 -0.32 26.34 -20.31
CA GLU A 82 -0.32 26.87 -21.67
C GLU A 82 -1.59 26.46 -22.45
N ALA A 83 -1.98 25.18 -22.38
CA ALA A 83 -3.19 24.68 -23.00
C ALA A 83 -4.44 25.30 -22.37
N TRP A 84 -4.46 25.46 -21.04
CA TRP A 84 -5.53 26.18 -20.34
C TRP A 84 -5.62 27.64 -20.81
N ALA A 85 -4.49 28.36 -20.91
CA ALA A 85 -4.48 29.73 -21.41
C ALA A 85 -4.97 29.82 -22.88
N ALA A 86 -4.71 28.79 -23.69
CA ALA A 86 -5.22 28.67 -25.05
C ALA A 86 -6.72 28.30 -25.14
N GLY A 87 -7.36 27.99 -24.00
CA GLY A 87 -8.79 27.69 -23.92
C GLY A 87 -9.13 26.22 -23.76
N ASP A 88 -8.16 25.33 -23.60
CA ASP A 88 -8.42 23.93 -23.27
C ASP A 88 -9.03 23.82 -21.86
N ARG A 89 -10.14 23.09 -21.76
CA ARG A 89 -10.90 22.85 -20.54
C ARG A 89 -11.13 21.37 -20.31
N THR A 90 -10.33 20.52 -20.96
CA THR A 90 -10.40 19.07 -20.84
C THR A 90 -9.76 18.60 -19.56
N MET A 91 -10.55 18.18 -18.58
CA MET A 91 -10.06 17.51 -17.39
C MET A 91 -10.10 16.00 -17.60
N LEU A 92 -8.98 15.33 -17.36
CA LEU A 92 -8.96 13.86 -17.33
C LEU A 92 -9.31 13.41 -15.92
N CYS A 93 -10.30 12.53 -15.81
CA CYS A 93 -10.58 11.79 -14.58
C CYS A 93 -9.96 10.41 -14.67
N GLY A 94 -9.52 9.87 -13.55
CA GLY A 94 -8.88 8.58 -13.54
C GLY A 94 -8.33 8.18 -12.18
N VAL A 95 -7.49 7.16 -12.23
CA VAL A 95 -6.92 6.51 -11.06
C VAL A 95 -5.40 6.43 -11.16
N GLN A 96 -4.73 6.56 -10.02
CA GLN A 96 -3.29 6.47 -9.89
C GLN A 96 -2.90 5.85 -8.55
N SER A 97 -1.69 5.29 -8.47
CA SER A 97 -1.03 4.98 -7.20
C SER A 97 0.01 6.06 -6.90
N THR A 98 0.23 6.37 -5.63
CA THR A 98 1.18 7.42 -5.21
C THR A 98 2.08 6.94 -4.08
N ASP A 99 3.26 7.53 -3.96
CA ASP A 99 4.06 7.40 -2.75
C ASP A 99 3.47 8.21 -1.58
N ALA A 100 4.13 8.14 -0.42
CA ALA A 100 3.72 8.87 0.78
C ALA A 100 3.74 10.41 0.63
N SER A 101 4.41 10.94 -0.40
CA SER A 101 4.43 12.37 -0.73
C SER A 101 3.40 12.77 -1.78
N GLY A 102 2.60 11.81 -2.26
CA GLY A 102 1.57 12.04 -3.29
C GLY A 102 2.11 12.02 -4.72
N VAL A 103 3.36 11.60 -4.94
CA VAL A 103 3.95 11.52 -6.28
C VAL A 103 3.43 10.25 -6.99
N PRO A 104 2.87 10.36 -8.20
CA PRO A 104 2.39 9.19 -8.95
C PRO A 104 3.50 8.17 -9.21
N LEU A 105 3.24 6.91 -8.87
CA LEU A 105 4.15 5.78 -9.07
C LEU A 105 3.95 5.14 -10.45
N LEU A 106 4.97 4.42 -10.93
CA LEU A 106 4.81 3.56 -12.10
C LEU A 106 3.99 2.32 -11.71
N THR A 107 3.03 1.99 -12.55
CA THR A 107 2.19 0.80 -12.46
C THR A 107 2.23 0.04 -13.79
N THR A 108 1.89 -1.25 -13.75
CA THR A 108 1.73 -2.12 -14.92
C THR A 108 0.53 -3.01 -14.68
N GLY A 109 -0.24 -3.30 -15.73
CA GLY A 109 -1.59 -3.87 -15.64
C GLY A 109 -2.65 -2.81 -15.37
N ALA A 110 -3.91 -3.12 -15.66
CA ALA A 110 -5.02 -2.21 -15.36
C ALA A 110 -5.38 -2.24 -13.86
N ALA A 111 -5.62 -1.07 -13.26
CA ALA A 111 -6.02 -0.94 -11.85
C ALA A 111 -7.35 -1.66 -11.55
N ALA A 112 -8.24 -1.76 -12.53
CA ALA A 112 -9.51 -2.48 -12.40
C ALA A 112 -9.35 -4.00 -12.19
N GLU A 113 -8.18 -4.55 -12.56
CA GLU A 113 -7.87 -5.98 -12.48
C GLU A 113 -6.84 -6.31 -11.38
N GLN A 114 -6.30 -5.28 -10.73
CA GLN A 114 -5.29 -5.44 -9.70
C GLN A 114 -5.89 -5.46 -8.29
N ASP A 115 -5.17 -6.13 -7.40
CA ASP A 115 -5.42 -6.01 -5.97
C ASP A 115 -5.25 -4.54 -5.54
N GLN A 116 -6.21 -4.04 -4.77
CA GLN A 116 -6.17 -2.68 -4.23
C GLN A 116 -5.46 -2.60 -2.88
N ALA A 117 -5.00 -3.72 -2.32
CA ALA A 117 -4.28 -3.72 -1.05
C ALA A 117 -2.96 -2.94 -1.15
N VAL A 118 -2.65 -2.16 -0.12
CA VAL A 118 -1.32 -1.59 0.08
C VAL A 118 -0.45 -2.67 0.72
N VAL A 119 0.48 -3.22 -0.06
CA VAL A 119 1.41 -4.25 0.41
C VAL A 119 2.86 -3.90 0.08
N ALA A 120 3.75 -4.15 1.03
CA ALA A 120 5.19 -4.17 0.82
C ALA A 120 5.63 -5.54 0.29
N GLN A 121 6.72 -5.60 -0.46
CA GLN A 121 7.32 -6.84 -0.94
C GLN A 121 8.14 -7.52 0.17
N PRO A 122 8.34 -8.85 0.11
CA PRO A 122 9.24 -9.55 1.01
C PRO A 122 10.65 -8.92 1.01
N GLY A 123 11.15 -8.57 2.19
CA GLY A 123 12.42 -7.87 2.39
C GLY A 123 12.34 -6.35 2.42
N GLU A 124 11.18 -5.76 2.14
CA GLU A 124 10.98 -4.32 2.31
C GLU A 124 10.68 -3.98 3.78
N CYS A 125 11.22 -2.85 4.21
CA CYS A 125 11.07 -2.33 5.56
C CYS A 125 10.06 -1.18 5.59
N VAL A 126 9.16 -1.22 6.56
CA VAL A 126 8.02 -0.31 6.68
C VAL A 126 8.13 0.48 7.97
N PHE A 127 8.11 1.79 7.83
CA PHE A 127 7.92 2.71 8.95
C PHE A 127 6.44 3.01 9.12
N VAL A 128 5.96 2.92 10.36
CA VAL A 128 4.62 3.29 10.79
C VAL A 128 4.72 4.60 11.55
N ASP A 129 3.99 5.64 11.13
CA ASP A 129 3.94 6.92 11.85
C ASP A 129 2.86 6.96 12.94
N ASP A 130 2.79 8.06 13.70
CA ASP A 130 1.81 8.26 14.78
C ASP A 130 0.35 8.22 14.29
N SER A 131 0.12 8.50 12.99
CA SER A 131 -1.19 8.41 12.34
C SER A 131 -1.50 7.01 11.80
N ARG A 132 -0.59 6.05 12.01
CA ARG A 132 -0.61 4.68 11.46
C ARG A 132 -0.47 4.62 9.95
N SER A 133 0.07 5.68 9.34
CA SER A 133 0.43 5.66 7.92
C SER A 133 1.67 4.78 7.73
N LEU A 134 1.68 4.03 6.64
CA LEU A 134 2.76 3.12 6.28
C LEU A 134 3.61 3.76 5.18
N ARG A 135 4.94 3.73 5.34
CA ARG A 135 5.88 4.14 4.29
C ARG A 135 7.03 3.15 4.18
N LEU A 136 7.43 2.85 2.94
CA LEU A 136 8.65 2.09 2.70
C LEU A 136 9.88 2.93 3.05
N VAL A 137 10.88 2.29 3.63
CA VAL A 137 12.19 2.88 3.98
C VAL A 137 13.32 1.90 3.70
N ASP A 138 14.54 2.41 3.57
CA ASP A 138 15.72 1.55 3.60
C ASP A 138 15.77 0.85 4.97
N CYS A 139 16.07 -0.46 5.00
CA CYS A 139 16.16 -1.21 6.24
C CYS A 139 17.28 -0.71 7.17
N ALA A 140 18.29 0.00 6.64
CA ALA A 140 19.31 0.69 7.44
C ALA A 140 18.79 1.97 8.12
N GLU A 141 17.59 2.43 7.79
CA GLU A 141 16.86 3.45 8.55
C GLU A 141 15.98 2.81 9.63
N ASN A 142 15.54 3.63 10.58
CA ASN A 142 14.57 3.18 11.57
C ASN A 142 13.25 2.80 10.88
N HIS A 143 12.79 1.59 11.14
CA HIS A 143 11.52 1.04 10.69
C HIS A 143 10.86 0.24 11.81
N HIS A 144 9.63 -0.23 11.59
CA HIS A 144 8.87 -0.94 12.61
C HIS A 144 8.50 -2.35 12.19
N LEU A 145 8.36 -2.58 10.87
CA LEU A 145 8.00 -3.86 10.30
C LEU A 145 8.98 -4.20 9.18
N GLU A 146 9.42 -5.46 9.10
CA GLU A 146 10.11 -6.00 7.93
C GLU A 146 9.22 -7.08 7.31
N THR A 147 8.81 -6.90 6.05
CA THR A 147 7.85 -7.80 5.42
C THR A 147 8.49 -9.13 5.05
N THR A 148 7.84 -10.22 5.46
CA THR A 148 8.31 -11.60 5.21
C THR A 148 7.60 -12.26 4.04
N SER A 149 6.30 -11.99 3.89
CA SER A 149 5.47 -12.51 2.80
C SER A 149 4.25 -11.64 2.53
N ILE A 150 3.62 -11.89 1.39
CA ILE A 150 2.29 -11.38 1.04
C ILE A 150 1.35 -12.58 1.01
N VAL A 151 0.22 -12.50 1.70
CA VAL A 151 -0.82 -13.55 1.72
C VAL A 151 -2.03 -13.06 0.94
N ASP A 152 -2.41 -13.79 -0.11
CA ASP A 152 -3.67 -13.59 -0.83
C ASP A 152 -4.82 -14.26 -0.08
N LEU A 153 -5.63 -13.46 0.61
CA LEU A 153 -6.81 -13.93 1.33
C LEU A 153 -7.98 -14.25 0.38
N GLY A 154 -7.96 -13.75 -0.85
CA GLY A 154 -8.97 -14.04 -1.88
C GLY A 154 -8.99 -15.52 -2.27
N ALA A 155 -7.81 -16.14 -2.37
CA ALA A 155 -7.68 -17.57 -2.62
C ALA A 155 -8.15 -18.43 -1.43
N VAL A 156 -8.05 -17.90 -0.20
CA VAL A 156 -8.40 -18.60 1.05
C VAL A 156 -9.90 -18.50 1.35
N PHE A 157 -10.50 -17.35 1.09
CA PHE A 157 -11.91 -17.05 1.39
C PHE A 157 -12.71 -16.72 0.12
N PRO A 158 -13.02 -17.73 -0.73
CA PRO A 158 -13.72 -17.51 -2.00
C PRO A 158 -15.22 -17.19 -1.84
N GLU A 159 -15.83 -17.56 -0.71
CA GLU A 159 -17.28 -17.53 -0.49
C GLU A 159 -17.83 -16.17 0.02
N GLY A 160 -16.99 -15.14 0.13
CA GLY A 160 -17.42 -13.80 0.53
C GLY A 160 -16.42 -13.06 1.41
N THR A 161 -16.87 -11.96 2.02
CA THR A 161 -16.03 -11.19 2.95
C THR A 161 -15.75 -12.01 4.22
N PRO A 162 -14.50 -12.36 4.52
CA PRO A 162 -14.17 -13.10 5.74
C PRO A 162 -14.32 -12.21 6.98
N SER A 163 -14.66 -12.82 8.11
CA SER A 163 -14.60 -12.12 9.40
C SER A 163 -13.14 -11.83 9.79
N VAL A 164 -12.92 -10.84 10.65
CA VAL A 164 -11.58 -10.55 11.19
C VAL A 164 -11.03 -11.77 11.93
N GLU A 165 -11.87 -12.49 12.67
CA GLU A 165 -11.47 -13.68 13.41
C GLU A 165 -11.02 -14.84 12.50
N ASP A 166 -11.71 -15.03 11.37
CA ASP A 166 -11.32 -16.06 10.40
C ASP A 166 -10.01 -15.71 9.70
N GLN A 167 -9.82 -14.43 9.36
CA GLN A 167 -8.55 -13.94 8.82
C GLN A 167 -7.43 -14.15 9.84
N ASP A 168 -7.63 -13.75 11.10
CA ASP A 168 -6.62 -13.90 12.16
C ASP A 168 -6.22 -15.35 12.38
N ARG A 169 -7.19 -16.26 12.41
CA ARG A 169 -6.92 -17.70 12.57
C ARG A 169 -6.04 -18.25 11.46
N HIS A 170 -6.31 -17.86 10.21
CA HIS A 170 -5.50 -18.27 9.07
C HIS A 170 -4.12 -17.61 9.08
N LEU A 171 -4.07 -16.30 9.29
CA LEU A 171 -2.84 -15.51 9.23
C LEU A 171 -1.88 -15.84 10.36
N GLN A 172 -2.38 -16.24 11.53
CA GLN A 172 -1.53 -16.67 12.63
C GLN A 172 -0.60 -17.81 12.21
N GLU A 173 -1.15 -18.85 11.58
CA GLU A 173 -0.36 -20.00 11.12
C GLU A 173 0.52 -19.61 9.93
N ALA A 174 -0.06 -18.95 8.92
CA ALA A 174 0.64 -18.57 7.70
C ALA A 174 1.81 -17.62 7.94
N CYS A 175 1.61 -16.56 8.74
CA CYS A 175 2.64 -15.55 9.01
C CYS A 175 3.69 -16.03 10.01
N THR A 176 3.34 -16.95 10.93
CA THR A 176 4.34 -17.61 11.78
C THR A 176 5.27 -18.46 10.92
N GLN A 177 4.73 -19.25 10.00
CA GLN A 177 5.56 -20.05 9.09
C GLN A 177 6.40 -19.17 8.17
N ALA A 178 5.81 -18.10 7.61
CA ALA A 178 6.55 -17.14 6.77
C ALA A 178 7.73 -16.50 7.53
N ALA A 179 7.55 -16.15 8.81
CA ALA A 179 8.63 -15.62 9.64
C ALA A 179 9.76 -16.64 9.88
N ILE A 180 9.40 -17.90 10.14
CA ILE A 180 10.35 -19.01 10.30
C ILE A 180 11.15 -19.22 9.01
N ASP A 181 10.46 -19.30 7.87
CA ASP A 181 11.09 -19.52 6.57
C ASP A 181 11.97 -18.34 6.16
N TYR A 182 11.52 -17.11 6.42
CA TYR A 182 12.23 -15.88 6.08
C TYR A 182 13.58 -15.74 6.81
N LEU A 183 13.68 -16.28 8.03
CA LEU A 183 14.90 -16.29 8.84
C LEU A 183 15.65 -17.62 8.82
N ASP A 184 15.31 -18.53 7.89
CA ASP A 184 15.95 -19.84 7.74
C ASP A 184 15.86 -20.73 8.99
N GLY A 185 14.79 -20.61 9.77
CA GLY A 185 14.46 -21.54 10.86
C GLY A 185 13.93 -20.91 12.14
N GLU A 186 13.22 -21.72 12.93
CA GLU A 186 12.60 -21.28 14.19
C GLU A 186 13.64 -20.78 15.20
N GLU A 187 14.83 -21.38 15.23
CA GLU A 187 15.90 -20.96 16.13
C GLU A 187 16.39 -19.53 15.81
N ASN A 188 16.51 -19.17 14.54
CA ASN A 188 16.91 -17.82 14.14
C ASN A 188 15.83 -16.79 14.49
N LEU A 189 14.55 -17.14 14.27
CA LEU A 189 13.42 -16.31 14.71
C LEU A 189 13.46 -16.11 16.22
N TYR A 190 13.65 -17.19 16.99
CA TYR A 190 13.75 -17.10 18.44
C TYR A 190 14.90 -16.18 18.89
N GLN A 191 16.11 -16.38 18.37
CA GLN A 191 17.29 -15.61 18.75
C GLN A 191 17.20 -14.14 18.31
N SER A 192 16.45 -13.82 17.25
CA SER A 192 16.21 -12.44 16.82
C SER A 192 15.36 -11.64 17.80
N THR A 193 14.60 -12.31 18.68
CA THR A 193 13.55 -11.74 19.54
C THR A 193 12.40 -11.04 18.79
N LEU A 194 12.39 -11.11 17.46
CA LEU A 194 11.30 -10.61 16.64
C LEU A 194 10.11 -11.57 16.71
N GLN A 195 8.93 -11.03 16.40
CA GLN A 195 7.67 -11.74 16.41
C GLN A 195 6.98 -11.59 15.05
N PRO A 196 6.21 -12.58 14.58
CA PRO A 196 5.35 -12.41 13.42
C PRO A 196 4.23 -11.40 13.71
N TYR A 197 3.91 -10.59 12.72
CA TYR A 197 2.83 -9.59 12.71
C TYR A 197 2.04 -9.69 11.43
N TRP A 198 0.73 -9.46 11.53
CA TRP A 198 -0.17 -9.33 10.39
C TRP A 198 -1.28 -8.33 10.70
N GLY A 199 -1.75 -7.66 9.67
CA GLY A 199 -3.02 -6.94 9.69
C GLY A 199 -4.15 -7.80 9.09
N THR A 200 -5.39 -7.33 9.25
CA THR A 200 -6.56 -7.89 8.58
C THR A 200 -7.19 -6.86 7.67
N LEU A 201 -7.94 -7.33 6.66
CA LEU A 201 -8.70 -6.47 5.77
C LEU A 201 -10.08 -6.19 6.38
N GLY A 202 -10.40 -4.90 6.50
CA GLY A 202 -11.74 -4.46 6.83
C GLY A 202 -12.74 -4.76 5.71
N GLN A 203 -14.03 -4.83 6.06
CA GLN A 203 -15.10 -5.12 5.08
C GLN A 203 -15.10 -4.12 3.91
N ALA A 204 -14.86 -2.83 4.17
CA ALA A 204 -14.83 -1.80 3.12
C ALA A 204 -13.70 -2.06 2.11
N SER A 205 -12.50 -2.39 2.59
CA SER A 205 -11.35 -2.74 1.76
C SER A 205 -11.61 -4.01 0.94
N TRP A 206 -12.22 -5.02 1.56
CA TRP A 206 -12.60 -6.24 0.84
C TRP A 206 -13.62 -5.97 -0.28
N ILE A 207 -14.68 -5.21 0.00
CA ILE A 207 -15.64 -4.82 -1.05
C ILE A 207 -14.94 -3.96 -2.12
N GLY A 208 -14.01 -3.12 -1.67
CA GLY A 208 -13.18 -2.24 -2.50
C GLY A 208 -12.19 -2.96 -3.41
N GLY A 209 -11.98 -4.27 -3.24
CA GLY A 209 -11.12 -5.07 -4.11
C GLY A 209 -9.76 -5.46 -3.52
N SER A 210 -9.48 -5.06 -2.27
CA SER A 210 -8.26 -5.49 -1.57
C SER A 210 -8.35 -6.96 -1.17
N ARG A 211 -7.34 -7.76 -1.51
CA ARG A 211 -7.32 -9.21 -1.26
C ARG A 211 -6.07 -9.67 -0.51
N SER A 212 -5.01 -8.88 -0.52
CA SER A 212 -3.75 -9.27 0.12
C SER A 212 -3.48 -8.55 1.44
N VAL A 213 -2.70 -9.20 2.31
CA VAL A 213 -2.11 -8.61 3.51
C VAL A 213 -0.61 -8.95 3.60
N ASN A 214 0.16 -8.13 4.30
CA ASN A 214 1.53 -8.47 4.65
C ASN A 214 1.60 -9.33 5.91
N CYS A 215 2.46 -10.34 5.87
CA CYS A 215 3.11 -10.88 7.06
C CYS A 215 4.43 -10.13 7.25
N SER A 216 4.74 -9.75 8.49
CA SER A 216 5.95 -9.01 8.81
C SER A 216 6.58 -9.50 10.11
N LEU A 217 7.84 -9.13 10.33
CA LEU A 217 8.52 -9.21 11.62
C LEU A 217 8.44 -7.87 12.33
N PHE A 218 8.26 -7.90 13.65
CA PHE A 218 8.28 -6.72 14.51
C PHE A 218 8.80 -7.04 15.91
N HIS A 219 8.99 -6.01 16.73
CA HIS A 219 9.21 -6.16 18.17
C HIS A 219 8.35 -5.17 18.95
N VAL A 220 7.87 -5.60 20.12
CA VAL A 220 7.11 -4.74 21.04
C VAL A 220 8.06 -3.95 21.92
N ASN A 221 7.94 -2.63 21.95
CA ASN A 221 8.73 -1.76 22.82
C ASN A 221 8.21 -1.76 24.28
N ALA A 222 8.93 -1.10 25.18
CA ALA A 222 8.58 -1.03 26.60
C ALA A 222 7.21 -0.40 26.89
N ASP A 223 6.70 0.44 25.99
CA ASP A 223 5.41 1.12 26.10
C ASP A 223 4.26 0.33 25.44
N GLY A 224 4.54 -0.87 24.91
CA GLY A 224 3.55 -1.72 24.23
C GLY A 224 3.28 -1.34 22.77
N GLY A 225 4.05 -0.41 22.20
CA GLY A 225 4.04 -0.05 20.78
C GLY A 225 5.07 -0.84 19.98
N PHE A 226 5.30 -0.42 18.73
CA PHE A 226 6.38 -0.98 17.90
C PHE A 226 7.74 -0.39 18.29
N ALA A 227 8.76 -1.23 18.39
CA ALA A 227 10.15 -0.80 18.55
C ALA A 227 10.72 -0.28 17.23
N ASN A 228 11.76 0.55 17.32
CA ASN A 228 12.55 0.94 16.16
C ASN A 228 13.53 -0.18 15.82
N LEU A 229 13.32 -0.82 14.68
CA LEU A 229 14.26 -1.74 14.06
C LEU A 229 15.25 -0.95 13.18
N ASN A 230 16.52 -1.36 13.18
CA ASN A 230 17.55 -0.83 12.28
C ASN A 230 18.45 -1.97 11.80
N GLY A 231 18.62 -2.09 10.48
CA GLY A 231 19.17 -3.27 9.82
C GLY A 231 18.08 -4.29 9.45
N THR A 232 18.37 -5.16 8.48
CA THR A 232 17.48 -6.27 8.10
C THR A 232 17.68 -7.46 9.02
N ALA A 233 16.58 -8.12 9.40
CA ALA A 233 16.56 -9.35 10.17
C ALA A 233 17.29 -10.51 9.46
N ARG A 234 17.36 -10.50 8.11
CA ARG A 234 18.12 -11.50 7.33
C ARG A 234 19.63 -11.43 7.54
N ALA A 235 20.16 -10.29 7.96
CA ALA A 235 21.58 -10.15 8.27
C ALA A 235 21.95 -10.81 9.62
N GLY A 236 20.96 -11.38 10.32
CA GLY A 236 21.14 -12.08 11.58
C GLY A 236 21.15 -11.14 12.79
N ARG A 237 21.08 -11.75 13.98
CA ARG A 237 20.97 -11.06 15.27
C ARG A 237 22.03 -9.97 15.48
N GLU A 238 23.26 -10.21 15.03
CA GLU A 238 24.39 -9.30 15.28
C GLU A 238 24.32 -8.00 14.47
N ALA A 239 23.59 -8.00 13.36
CA ALA A 239 23.46 -6.86 12.45
C ALA A 239 22.15 -6.07 12.63
N LEU A 240 21.23 -6.58 13.45
CA LEU A 240 19.96 -5.95 13.77
C LEU A 240 20.07 -5.14 15.07
N LEU A 241 19.45 -3.97 15.13
CA LEU A 241 19.21 -3.23 16.36
C LEU A 241 17.71 -3.10 16.61
N ILE A 242 17.32 -3.21 17.88
CA ILE A 242 15.99 -2.98 18.42
C ILE A 242 16.12 -1.84 19.43
N ASP A 243 15.49 -0.70 19.16
CA ASP A 243 15.64 0.55 19.91
C ASP A 243 17.12 0.95 20.15
N GLY A 244 17.96 0.71 19.12
CA GLY A 244 19.38 1.03 19.14
C GLY A 244 20.26 0.05 19.93
N GLN A 245 19.71 -1.06 20.41
CA GLN A 245 20.44 -2.12 21.11
C GLN A 245 20.40 -3.43 20.31
N PRO A 246 21.44 -4.27 20.37
CA PRO A 246 21.36 -5.61 19.80
C PRO A 246 20.25 -6.43 20.48
N PRO A 247 19.59 -7.37 19.77
CA PRO A 247 18.58 -8.24 20.37
C PRO A 247 19.11 -8.98 21.60
N ALA A 248 18.29 -9.05 22.64
CA ALA A 248 18.65 -9.68 23.90
C ALA A 248 18.98 -11.16 23.70
N GLU A 249 20.02 -11.65 24.37
CA GLU A 249 20.41 -13.06 24.30
C GLU A 249 19.26 -13.92 24.79
N GLN A 250 18.86 -14.91 24.00
CA GLN A 250 17.87 -15.86 24.43
C GLN A 250 18.52 -17.08 25.09
N PRO A 251 17.91 -17.64 26.15
CA PRO A 251 18.42 -18.86 26.77
C PRO A 251 18.41 -20.02 25.76
N PRO A 252 19.35 -20.96 25.85
CA PRO A 252 19.36 -22.12 24.97
C PRO A 252 18.06 -22.92 25.14
N ARG A 253 17.37 -23.19 24.04
CA ARG A 253 16.20 -24.07 24.03
C ARG A 253 16.66 -25.53 24.09
N ASN A 254 15.89 -26.36 24.79
CA ASN A 254 16.07 -27.80 24.68
C ASN A 254 15.74 -28.23 23.25
N PRO A 255 16.50 -29.15 22.63
CA PRO A 255 16.17 -29.65 21.31
C PRO A 255 14.75 -30.22 21.30
N LEU A 256 14.00 -29.94 20.23
CA LEU A 256 12.70 -30.56 20.00
C LEU A 256 12.87 -32.07 20.11
N ARG A 257 12.06 -32.73 20.95
CA ARG A 257 12.06 -34.20 21.01
C ARG A 257 11.76 -34.70 19.59
N GLU A 258 12.67 -35.50 19.04
CA GLU A 258 12.42 -36.22 17.80
C GLU A 258 11.07 -36.94 17.93
N GLN A 259 10.15 -36.67 17.00
CA GLN A 259 8.90 -37.42 16.94
C GLN A 259 9.27 -38.90 16.80
N PRO A 260 8.69 -39.80 17.60
CA PRO A 260 8.98 -41.22 17.44
C PRO A 260 8.60 -41.63 16.02
N VAL A 261 9.58 -42.10 15.26
CA VAL A 261 9.37 -42.72 13.95
C VAL A 261 8.43 -43.92 14.16
N PRO A 262 7.33 -44.04 13.38
CA PRO A 262 6.40 -45.17 13.49
C PRO A 262 7.05 -46.54 13.26
#